data_AF-A0A087T9I6-F1
#
_entry.id   AF-A0A087T9I6-F1
#
_cell.length_a   1.000
_cell.length_b   1.000
_cell.length_c   1.000
_cell.angle_alpha   90.00
_cell.angle_beta   90.00
_cell.angle_gamma   90.00
#
_symmetry.space_group_name_H-M   'P 1'
#
loop_
_entity.id
_entity.type
_entity.pdbx_description
1 polymer ?
#
loop_
_entity_poly.entity_id
_entity_poly.type
_entity_poly.pdbx_seq_one_letter_code
_entity_poly.pdbx_strand_id
1 'polypeptide(L)'
;MQDKYWSLDSSGGIQANASKGPSSAHFTLEWLPEGSVAFKANNGKYVAAKKSGHLYANSDKIEDMEKFYFYLINRHTLVLKCEQGFVGYKSTASPKLECNKATYETIFIERDEKGICYFKGNNGKYWYANADGTISVDSEASSQGFYIELCEPSKLCIKTSNGNYVVAEKNGLFKVGGSDPESATTWEY
;
A
#
# COMPACT_ATOMS: atom_id res chain seq x y z
N MET A 1 -13.52 2.74 20.99
CA MET A 1 -13.64 1.86 19.81
C MET A 1 -14.20 0.54 20.31
N GLN A 2 -15.26 0.01 19.71
CA GLN A 2 -15.75 -1.33 20.09
C GLN A 2 -14.85 -2.35 19.39
N ASP A 3 -14.28 -3.30 20.14
CA ASP A 3 -13.46 -4.40 19.60
C ASP A 3 -14.34 -5.41 18.86
N LYS A 4 -14.88 -4.97 17.72
CA LYS A 4 -15.78 -5.72 16.85
C LYS A 4 -15.23 -5.75 15.44
N TYR A 5 -15.52 -6.85 14.75
CA TYR A 5 -15.10 -7.07 13.38
C TYR A 5 -16.25 -6.77 12.42
N TRP A 6 -15.89 -6.40 11.19
CA TRP A 6 -16.84 -6.42 10.09
C TRP A 6 -17.35 -7.83 9.87
N SER A 7 -18.63 -7.98 9.55
CA SER A 7 -19.23 -9.26 9.22
C SER A 7 -20.39 -9.09 8.24
N LEU A 8 -20.48 -10.02 7.30
CA LEU A 8 -21.63 -10.18 6.42
C LEU A 8 -22.84 -10.68 7.21
N ASP A 9 -23.96 -9.95 7.11
CA ASP A 9 -25.26 -10.38 7.64
C ASP A 9 -26.09 -11.15 6.60
N SER A 10 -27.22 -11.71 7.02
CA SER A 10 -28.12 -12.50 6.17
C SER A 10 -28.81 -11.70 5.06
N SER A 11 -28.88 -10.37 5.18
CA SER A 11 -29.41 -9.48 4.14
C SER A 11 -28.37 -9.08 3.10
N GLY A 12 -27.12 -9.50 3.30
CA GLY A 12 -25.97 -9.10 2.50
C GLY A 12 -25.31 -7.79 2.95
N GLY A 13 -25.77 -7.19 4.05
CA GLY A 13 -25.18 -5.99 4.63
C GLY A 13 -23.89 -6.29 5.38
N ILE A 14 -22.96 -5.33 5.40
CA ILE A 14 -21.73 -5.42 6.22
C ILE A 14 -21.94 -4.65 7.52
N GLN A 15 -21.85 -5.36 8.64
CA GLN A 15 -22.04 -4.82 9.99
C GLN A 15 -20.74 -4.87 10.79
N ALA A 16 -20.55 -3.96 11.76
CA ALA A 16 -19.39 -3.94 12.64
C ALA A 16 -19.73 -4.46 14.05
N ASN A 17 -20.27 -5.68 14.16
CA ASN A 17 -20.81 -6.23 15.41
C ASN A 17 -20.31 -7.64 15.75
N ALA A 18 -19.51 -8.27 14.90
CA ALA A 18 -19.01 -9.63 15.13
C ALA A 18 -17.91 -9.69 16.20
N SER A 19 -17.89 -10.78 16.97
CA SER A 19 -16.72 -11.21 17.73
C SER A 19 -15.65 -11.80 16.79
N LYS A 20 -14.44 -12.03 17.30
CA LYS A 20 -13.35 -12.60 16.50
C LYS A 20 -13.69 -14.02 16.02
N GLY A 21 -13.44 -14.31 14.74
CA GLY A 21 -13.40 -15.67 14.19
C GLY A 21 -14.59 -16.21 13.36
N PRO A 22 -15.77 -15.59 13.21
CA PRO A 22 -16.79 -16.14 12.33
C PRO A 22 -16.36 -15.99 10.86
N SER A 23 -16.68 -16.98 10.02
CA SER A 23 -16.36 -16.93 8.59
C SER A 23 -16.99 -15.74 7.86
N SER A 24 -18.13 -15.23 8.37
CA SER A 24 -18.77 -14.02 7.86
C SER A 24 -17.93 -12.76 8.06
N ALA A 25 -16.93 -12.79 8.94
CA ALA A 25 -15.97 -11.71 9.16
C ALA A 25 -14.71 -11.82 8.31
N HIS A 26 -14.61 -12.83 7.43
CA HIS A 26 -13.50 -12.97 6.50
C HIS A 26 -13.82 -12.30 5.17
N PHE A 27 -12.85 -11.50 4.70
CA PHE A 27 -12.90 -10.81 3.43
C PHE A 27 -11.59 -11.08 2.69
N THR A 28 -11.69 -11.29 1.38
CA THR A 28 -10.52 -11.26 0.50
C THR A 28 -10.33 -9.82 0.05
N LEU A 29 -9.13 -9.31 0.25
CA LEU A 29 -8.72 -7.99 -0.23
C LEU A 29 -8.04 -8.18 -1.60
N GLU A 30 -8.52 -7.47 -2.61
CA GLU A 30 -7.98 -7.52 -3.97
C GLU A 30 -7.43 -6.14 -4.35
N TRP A 31 -6.11 -6.04 -4.52
CA TRP A 31 -5.45 -4.84 -5.04
C TRP A 31 -5.66 -4.73 -6.54
N LEU A 32 -6.16 -3.58 -7.00
CA LEU A 32 -6.50 -3.38 -8.40
C LEU A 32 -5.36 -2.68 -9.16
N PRO A 33 -5.23 -2.90 -10.48
CA PRO A 33 -4.14 -2.33 -11.27
C PRO A 33 -3.99 -0.81 -11.13
N GLU A 34 -5.10 -0.09 -11.00
CA GLU A 34 -5.16 1.37 -10.88
C GLU A 34 -4.96 1.92 -9.45
N GLY A 35 -4.65 1.06 -8.45
CA GLY A 35 -4.37 1.46 -7.07
C GLY A 35 -5.58 1.57 -6.14
N SER A 36 -6.78 1.27 -6.64
CA SER A 36 -7.96 1.02 -5.81
C SER A 36 -7.92 -0.39 -5.20
N VAL A 37 -8.82 -0.65 -4.26
CA VAL A 37 -8.97 -1.95 -3.60
C VAL A 37 -10.42 -2.39 -3.63
N ALA A 38 -10.65 -3.68 -3.87
CA ALA A 38 -11.95 -4.31 -3.73
C ALA A 38 -11.95 -5.31 -2.58
N PHE A 39 -13.12 -5.51 -1.97
CA PHE A 39 -13.32 -6.54 -0.95
C PHE A 39 -14.30 -7.57 -1.44
N LYS A 40 -13.94 -8.85 -1.37
CA LYS A 40 -14.83 -9.97 -1.64
C LYS A 40 -15.20 -10.65 -0.33
N ALA A 41 -16.50 -10.66 -0.01
CA ALA A 41 -16.99 -11.30 1.21
C ALA A 41 -17.05 -12.82 1.06
N ASN A 42 -17.28 -13.53 2.17
CA ASN A 42 -17.33 -14.99 2.21
C ASN A 42 -18.51 -15.61 1.43
N ASN A 43 -19.50 -14.81 0.99
CA ASN A 43 -20.56 -15.25 0.06
C ASN A 43 -20.12 -15.20 -1.41
N GLY A 44 -18.86 -14.84 -1.69
CA GLY A 44 -18.29 -14.75 -3.03
C GLY A 44 -18.66 -13.48 -3.80
N LYS A 45 -19.35 -12.53 -3.18
CA LYS A 45 -19.73 -11.24 -3.79
C LYS A 45 -18.78 -10.11 -3.37
N TYR A 46 -18.61 -9.13 -4.23
CA TYR A 46 -17.90 -7.90 -3.94
C TYR A 46 -18.74 -6.97 -3.06
N VAL A 47 -18.06 -6.29 -2.14
CA VAL A 47 -18.63 -5.26 -1.28
C VAL A 47 -18.78 -3.96 -2.07
N ALA A 48 -19.98 -3.41 -2.09
CA ALA A 48 -20.33 -2.16 -2.75
C ALA A 48 -20.74 -1.09 -1.73
N ALA A 49 -20.29 0.14 -1.93
CA ALA A 49 -20.79 1.32 -1.22
C ALA A 49 -22.02 1.87 -1.95
N LYS A 50 -23.22 1.64 -1.39
CA LYS A 50 -24.45 2.21 -1.93
C LYS A 50 -24.42 3.73 -1.83
N LYS A 51 -25.23 4.43 -2.64
CA LYS A 51 -25.43 5.89 -2.55
C LYS A 51 -25.82 6.39 -1.15
N SER A 52 -26.41 5.52 -0.34
CA SER A 52 -26.77 5.79 1.07
C SER A 52 -25.59 5.65 2.05
N GLY A 53 -24.38 5.34 1.58
CA GLY A 53 -23.18 5.10 2.40
C GLY A 53 -23.10 3.70 3.02
N HIS A 54 -24.14 2.87 2.90
CA HIS A 54 -24.14 1.52 3.46
C HIS A 54 -23.33 0.56 2.58
N LEU A 55 -22.64 -0.38 3.23
CA LEU A 55 -21.86 -1.43 2.57
C LEU A 55 -22.68 -2.71 2.43
N TYR A 56 -22.67 -3.31 1.23
CA TYR A 56 -23.35 -4.57 0.92
C TYR A 56 -22.48 -5.48 0.06
N ALA A 57 -22.41 -6.78 0.37
CA ALA A 57 -21.76 -7.78 -0.48
C ALA A 57 -22.78 -8.46 -1.39
N ASN A 58 -23.17 -7.78 -2.47
CA ASN A 58 -24.14 -8.29 -3.43
C ASN A 58 -23.71 -8.12 -4.91
N SER A 59 -22.52 -7.58 -5.16
CA SER A 59 -22.02 -7.34 -6.51
C SER A 59 -21.22 -8.55 -7.04
N ASP A 60 -21.43 -8.91 -8.30
CA ASP A 60 -20.69 -9.98 -8.98
C ASP A 60 -19.44 -9.49 -9.72
N LYS A 61 -19.32 -8.18 -9.89
CA LYS A 61 -18.24 -7.52 -10.63
C LYS A 61 -17.78 -6.30 -9.85
N ILE A 62 -16.56 -5.86 -10.15
CA ILE A 62 -15.99 -4.64 -9.62
C ILE A 62 -16.29 -3.51 -10.60
N GLU A 63 -17.16 -2.58 -10.19
CA GLU A 63 -17.40 -1.32 -10.87
C GLU A 63 -17.04 -0.16 -9.91
N ASP A 64 -17.59 1.03 -10.11
CA ASP A 64 -17.21 2.20 -9.33
C ASP A 64 -17.65 2.12 -7.86
N MET A 65 -18.73 1.40 -7.53
CA MET A 65 -19.23 1.29 -6.16
C MET A 65 -18.45 0.28 -5.32
N GLU A 66 -17.74 -0.65 -5.96
CA GLU A 66 -16.92 -1.69 -5.33
C GLU A 66 -15.46 -1.27 -5.15
N LYS A 67 -15.07 -0.10 -5.68
CA LYS A 67 -13.72 0.46 -5.57
C LYS A 67 -13.58 1.33 -4.35
N PHE A 68 -12.63 0.95 -3.50
CA PHE A 68 -12.22 1.71 -2.32
C PHE A 68 -10.78 2.18 -2.49
N TYR A 69 -10.35 3.10 -1.63
CA TYR A 69 -8.98 3.60 -1.59
C TYR A 69 -8.39 3.37 -0.21
N PHE A 70 -7.18 2.82 -0.18
CA PHE A 70 -6.49 2.47 1.05
C PHE A 70 -5.63 3.64 1.54
N TYR A 71 -5.69 3.89 2.85
CA TYR A 71 -4.83 4.84 3.54
C TYR A 71 -4.32 4.23 4.85
N LEU A 72 -2.99 4.16 5.00
CA LEU A 72 -2.36 3.75 6.25
C LEU A 72 -2.30 4.93 7.23
N ILE A 73 -3.32 5.08 8.06
CA ILE A 73 -3.48 6.27 8.93
C ILE A 73 -2.74 6.20 10.27
N ASN A 74 -2.41 5.00 10.74
CA ASN A 74 -1.74 4.77 12.02
C ASN A 74 -0.20 4.77 11.90
N ARG A 75 0.31 5.17 10.73
CA ARG A 75 1.74 5.35 10.43
C ARG A 75 1.91 6.63 9.63
N HIS A 76 2.30 7.71 10.30
CA HIS A 76 2.69 8.95 9.63
C HIS A 76 4.11 8.88 9.03
N THR A 77 4.89 7.91 9.49
CA THR A 77 6.24 7.60 9.01
C THR A 77 6.42 6.09 8.86
N LEU A 78 7.29 5.69 7.92
CA LEU A 78 7.72 4.31 7.69
C LEU A 78 9.23 4.18 7.89
N VAL A 79 9.63 2.99 8.30
CA VAL A 79 10.99 2.47 8.19
C VAL A 79 10.89 1.17 7.40
N LEU A 80 11.54 1.09 6.25
CA LEU A 80 11.43 -0.08 5.38
C LEU A 80 12.65 -0.97 5.51
N LYS A 81 12.41 -2.28 5.55
CA LYS A 81 13.46 -3.29 5.61
C LYS A 81 13.13 -4.47 4.69
N CYS A 82 14.14 -4.97 3.99
CA CYS A 82 14.09 -6.24 3.27
C CYS A 82 15.14 -7.20 3.84
N GLU A 83 15.30 -8.38 3.22
CA GLU A 83 16.27 -9.40 3.66
C GLU A 83 17.73 -8.90 3.69
N GLN A 84 18.06 -7.89 2.88
CA GLN A 84 19.42 -7.35 2.77
C GLN A 84 19.75 -6.28 3.82
N GLY A 85 18.74 -5.67 4.44
CA GLY A 85 18.90 -4.58 5.39
C GLY A 85 17.81 -3.52 5.29
N PHE A 86 18.10 -2.36 5.87
CA PHE A 86 17.20 -1.21 5.84
C PHE A 86 17.31 -0.43 4.55
N VAL A 87 16.23 0.23 4.17
CA VAL A 87 16.23 1.30 3.17
C VAL A 87 16.83 2.56 3.79
N GLY A 88 17.84 3.12 3.13
CA GLY A 88 18.49 4.36 3.55
C GLY A 88 19.37 4.94 2.45
N TYR A 89 19.94 6.12 2.68
CA TYR A 89 20.81 6.77 1.69
C TYR A 89 22.04 5.91 1.37
N LYS A 90 22.40 5.86 0.09
CA LYS A 90 23.61 5.22 -0.41
C LYS A 90 24.85 5.74 0.33
N SER A 91 24.97 7.06 0.46
CA SER A 91 26.00 7.75 1.22
C SER A 91 25.51 9.14 1.63
N THR A 92 26.21 9.81 2.55
CA THR A 92 25.87 11.18 2.99
C THR A 92 25.82 12.21 1.85
N ALA A 93 26.57 11.99 0.77
CA ALA A 93 26.63 12.89 -0.38
C ALA A 93 25.67 12.50 -1.52
N SER A 94 24.91 11.40 -1.38
CA SER A 94 24.05 10.89 -2.44
C SER A 94 22.59 10.85 -1.99
N PRO A 95 21.65 11.48 -2.73
CA PRO A 95 20.23 11.39 -2.41
C PRO A 95 19.62 10.04 -2.80
N LYS A 96 20.38 9.15 -3.48
CA LYS A 96 19.91 7.82 -3.88
C LYS A 96 19.74 6.92 -2.67
N LEU A 97 18.67 6.12 -2.67
CA LEU A 97 18.40 5.10 -1.67
C LEU A 97 18.97 3.74 -2.10
N GLU A 98 19.38 2.96 -1.12
CA GLU A 98 19.75 1.55 -1.22
C GLU A 98 19.05 0.79 -0.08
N CYS A 99 18.90 -0.53 -0.20
CA CYS A 99 18.15 -1.38 0.73
C CYS A 99 19.01 -2.41 1.49
N ASN A 100 20.33 -2.23 1.49
CA ASN A 100 21.30 -3.07 2.20
C ASN A 100 22.00 -2.30 3.33
N LYS A 101 21.33 -1.29 3.91
CA LYS A 101 21.93 -0.42 4.92
C LYS A 101 21.78 -1.01 6.33
N ALA A 102 22.76 -0.75 7.18
CA ALA A 102 22.68 -1.06 8.61
C ALA A 102 21.80 -0.05 9.38
N THR A 103 21.66 1.17 8.85
CA THR A 103 20.83 2.26 9.41
C THR A 103 19.69 2.58 8.46
N TYR A 104 18.52 2.90 8.99
CA TYR A 104 17.35 3.27 8.22
C TYR A 104 17.26 4.78 7.96
N GLU A 105 16.54 5.13 6.90
CA GLU A 105 15.96 6.47 6.73
C GLU A 105 14.50 6.47 7.20
N THR A 106 14.09 7.56 7.85
CA THR A 106 12.68 7.80 8.18
C THR A 106 11.96 8.36 6.96
N ILE A 107 10.91 7.67 6.53
CA ILE A 107 10.11 8.07 5.37
C ILE A 107 8.80 8.65 5.85
N PHE A 108 8.53 9.92 5.58
CA PHE A 108 7.25 10.56 5.88
C PHE A 108 6.24 10.27 4.76
N ILE A 109 4.99 10.04 5.14
CA ILE A 109 3.90 9.76 4.21
C ILE A 109 2.98 10.98 4.13
N GLU A 110 2.86 11.56 2.95
CA GLU A 110 1.83 12.55 2.63
C GLU A 110 0.75 11.87 1.78
N ARG A 111 -0.52 11.97 2.20
CA ARG A 111 -1.65 11.29 1.54
C ARG A 111 -2.30 12.24 0.55
N ASP A 112 -2.77 11.70 -0.56
CA ASP A 112 -3.48 12.43 -1.61
C ASP A 112 -4.77 11.67 -2.02
N GLU A 113 -5.52 12.20 -2.96
CA GLU A 113 -6.73 11.60 -3.46
C GLU A 113 -6.50 10.19 -4.03
N LYS A 114 -7.56 9.37 -4.01
CA LYS A 114 -7.58 8.03 -4.63
C LYS A 114 -6.50 7.08 -4.13
N GLY A 115 -6.15 7.14 -2.84
CA GLY A 115 -5.19 6.24 -2.21
C GLY A 115 -3.73 6.53 -2.54
N ILE A 116 -3.46 7.59 -3.31
CA ILE A 116 -2.09 8.01 -3.62
C ILE A 116 -1.41 8.51 -2.35
N CYS A 117 -0.12 8.22 -2.25
CA CYS A 117 0.76 8.82 -1.26
C CYS A 117 2.08 9.28 -1.88
N TYR A 118 2.69 10.27 -1.25
CA TYR A 118 4.01 10.77 -1.56
C TYR A 118 4.93 10.47 -0.39
N PHE A 119 6.12 9.97 -0.71
CA PHE A 119 7.15 9.67 0.28
C PHE A 119 8.17 10.80 0.34
N LYS A 120 8.55 11.18 1.55
CA LYS A 120 9.45 12.31 1.80
C LYS A 120 10.52 11.92 2.80
N GLY A 121 11.77 12.32 2.56
CA GLY A 121 12.86 12.09 3.51
C GLY A 121 12.91 13.13 4.61
N ASN A 122 13.82 12.92 5.57
CA ASN A 122 14.11 13.89 6.65
C ASN A 122 14.59 15.25 6.12
N ASN A 123 15.14 15.29 4.90
CA ASN A 123 15.56 16.53 4.22
C ASN A 123 14.39 17.35 3.65
N GLY A 124 13.15 16.87 3.79
CA GLY A 124 11.96 17.51 3.27
C GLY A 124 11.79 17.42 1.75
N LYS A 125 12.58 16.59 1.06
CA LYS A 125 12.46 16.31 -0.37
C LYS A 125 11.67 15.02 -0.60
N TYR A 126 11.01 14.94 -1.75
CA TYR A 126 10.20 13.80 -2.13
C TYR A 126 11.03 12.73 -2.83
N TRP A 127 10.57 11.50 -2.70
CA TRP A 127 11.02 10.38 -3.49
C TRP A 127 10.74 10.63 -4.97
N TYR A 128 11.71 10.25 -5.80
CA TYR A 128 11.61 10.32 -7.24
C TYR A 128 12.34 9.13 -7.87
N ALA A 129 11.69 8.45 -8.81
CA ALA A 129 12.32 7.42 -9.61
C ALA A 129 13.05 8.07 -10.78
N ASN A 130 14.36 7.91 -10.79
CA ASN A 130 15.23 8.37 -11.87
C ASN A 130 14.96 7.58 -13.16
N ALA A 131 15.50 8.05 -14.29
CA ALA A 131 15.39 7.37 -15.58
C ALA A 131 15.97 5.94 -15.58
N ASP A 132 16.94 5.65 -14.70
CA ASP A 132 17.52 4.31 -14.50
C ASP A 132 16.69 3.42 -13.54
N GLY A 133 15.55 3.93 -13.08
CA GLY A 133 14.64 3.30 -12.12
C GLY A 133 15.05 3.48 -10.65
N THR A 134 16.28 3.90 -10.35
CA THR A 134 16.74 4.09 -8.96
C THR A 134 15.94 5.20 -8.27
N ILE A 135 15.72 5.08 -6.97
CA ILE A 135 14.94 6.09 -6.22
C ILE A 135 15.90 7.05 -5.50
N SER A 136 15.70 8.35 -5.73
CA SER A 136 16.36 9.45 -5.03
C SER A 136 15.39 10.20 -4.13
N VAL A 137 15.91 10.92 -3.13
CA VAL A 137 15.14 11.81 -2.26
C VAL A 137 15.62 13.26 -2.42
N ASP A 138 15.38 13.83 -3.59
CA ASP A 138 15.85 15.16 -4.00
C ASP A 138 14.80 15.99 -4.76
N SER A 139 13.58 15.47 -4.96
CA SER A 139 12.53 16.23 -5.62
C SER A 139 11.94 17.31 -4.70
N GLU A 140 11.80 18.53 -5.22
CA GLU A 140 11.13 19.64 -4.52
C GLU A 140 9.61 19.50 -4.51
N ALA A 141 9.05 18.80 -5.50
CA ALA A 141 7.61 18.64 -5.68
C ALA A 141 7.19 17.19 -5.49
N SER A 142 5.96 17.00 -5.01
CA SER A 142 5.27 15.71 -4.92
C SER A 142 4.79 15.25 -6.32
N SER A 143 5.74 15.04 -7.23
CA SER A 143 5.46 14.77 -8.64
C SER A 143 5.23 13.29 -8.96
N GLN A 144 5.64 12.38 -8.07
CA GLN A 144 5.51 10.95 -8.27
C GLN A 144 4.75 10.30 -7.13
N GLY A 145 3.53 9.87 -7.43
CA GLY A 145 2.65 9.17 -6.49
C GLY A 145 2.96 7.69 -6.38
N PHE A 146 2.66 7.14 -5.21
CA PHE A 146 2.79 5.73 -4.90
C PHE A 146 1.52 5.20 -4.23
N TYR A 147 1.31 3.88 -4.31
CA TYR A 147 0.33 3.11 -3.55
C TYR A 147 1.07 2.20 -2.57
N ILE A 148 0.48 2.04 -1.40
CA ILE A 148 0.88 1.04 -0.40
C ILE A 148 -0.08 -0.13 -0.51
N GLU A 149 0.45 -1.31 -0.83
CA GLU A 149 -0.31 -2.55 -0.89
C GLU A 149 0.09 -3.43 0.30
N LEU A 150 -0.83 -3.73 1.22
CA LEU A 150 -0.58 -4.66 2.32
C LEU A 150 -0.55 -6.09 1.77
N CYS A 151 0.56 -6.80 2.01
CA CYS A 151 0.85 -8.11 1.41
C CYS A 151 0.83 -9.23 2.48
N GLU A 152 1.44 -8.99 3.65
CA GLU A 152 1.49 -9.93 4.78
C GLU A 152 1.34 -9.16 6.11
N PRO A 153 1.14 -9.83 7.27
CA PRO A 153 1.27 -9.17 8.55
C PRO A 153 2.60 -8.41 8.66
N SER A 154 2.51 -7.10 8.88
CA SER A 154 3.65 -6.18 8.98
C SER A 154 4.52 -6.07 7.72
N LYS A 155 4.03 -6.51 6.54
CA LYS A 155 4.71 -6.27 5.27
C LYS A 155 3.82 -5.61 4.23
N LEU A 156 4.43 -4.69 3.48
CA LEU A 156 3.79 -3.99 2.39
C LEU A 156 4.62 -4.09 1.11
N CYS A 157 3.96 -3.90 0.00
CA CYS A 157 4.56 -3.69 -1.32
C CYS A 157 4.32 -2.21 -1.70
N ILE A 158 5.25 -1.61 -2.43
CA ILE A 158 5.13 -0.22 -2.89
C ILE A 158 5.00 -0.22 -4.40
N LYS A 159 3.94 0.40 -4.91
CA LYS A 159 3.64 0.49 -6.33
C LYS A 159 3.63 1.94 -6.76
N THR A 160 4.26 2.27 -7.87
CA THR A 160 4.18 3.61 -8.47
C THR A 160 2.80 3.84 -9.06
N SER A 161 2.39 5.10 -9.21
CA SER A 161 1.14 5.46 -9.90
C SER A 161 1.05 4.95 -11.35
N ASN A 162 2.18 4.61 -11.95
CA ASN A 162 2.28 4.02 -13.28
C ASN A 162 2.18 2.48 -13.29
N GLY A 163 1.96 1.85 -12.13
CA GLY A 163 1.70 0.42 -12.02
C GLY A 163 2.92 -0.47 -11.80
N ASN A 164 4.13 0.09 -11.73
CA ASN A 164 5.37 -0.67 -11.48
C ASN A 164 5.70 -0.74 -9.99
N TYR A 165 6.29 -1.84 -9.54
CA TYR A 165 6.64 -2.08 -8.14
C TYR A 165 8.06 -1.64 -7.80
N VAL A 166 8.25 -1.21 -6.54
CA VAL A 166 9.57 -0.98 -5.98
C VAL A 166 10.17 -2.30 -5.53
N VAL A 167 11.39 -2.56 -5.97
CA VAL A 167 12.09 -3.84 -5.81
C VAL A 167 13.51 -3.64 -5.26
N ALA A 168 13.97 -4.66 -4.53
CA ALA A 168 15.36 -4.83 -4.14
C ALA A 168 16.07 -5.74 -5.15
N GLU A 169 17.18 -5.27 -5.74
CA GLU A 169 18.08 -6.17 -6.50
C GLU A 169 19.19 -6.74 -5.60
N LYS A 170 19.89 -7.79 -6.07
CA LYS A 170 20.88 -8.57 -5.30
C LYS A 170 22.05 -7.75 -4.71
N ASN A 171 22.32 -6.57 -5.25
CA ASN A 171 23.41 -5.68 -4.82
C ASN A 171 22.93 -4.57 -3.86
N GLY A 172 21.71 -4.66 -3.34
CA GLY A 172 21.09 -3.65 -2.49
C GLY A 172 20.47 -2.49 -3.24
N LEU A 173 20.41 -2.54 -4.58
CA LEU A 173 19.79 -1.49 -5.37
C LEU A 173 18.28 -1.39 -5.06
N PHE A 174 17.85 -0.20 -4.69
CA PHE A 174 16.46 0.14 -4.41
C PHE A 174 15.89 0.94 -5.58
N LYS A 175 14.98 0.34 -6.35
CA LYS A 175 14.52 0.90 -7.63
C LYS A 175 13.08 0.50 -7.96
N VAL A 176 12.53 1.16 -8.98
CA VAL A 176 11.31 0.72 -9.66
C VAL A 176 11.66 -0.39 -10.65
N GLY A 177 10.95 -1.52 -10.53
CA GLY A 177 11.01 -2.69 -11.40
C GLY A 177 9.86 -2.73 -12.39
N GLY A 178 9.31 -3.92 -12.62
CA GLY A 178 8.18 -4.16 -13.52
C GLY A 178 6.81 -4.04 -12.83
N SER A 179 5.75 -4.34 -13.58
CA SER A 179 4.36 -4.30 -13.12
C SER A 179 3.82 -5.64 -12.60
N ASP A 180 4.65 -6.68 -12.59
CA ASP A 180 4.28 -8.00 -12.07
C ASP A 180 4.30 -8.00 -10.53
N PRO A 181 3.16 -8.20 -9.84
CA PRO A 181 3.11 -8.23 -8.38
C PRO A 181 3.97 -9.35 -7.77
N GLU A 182 4.18 -10.47 -8.46
CA GLU A 182 5.01 -11.58 -7.96
C GLU A 182 6.50 -11.19 -7.90
N SER A 183 6.89 -10.18 -8.67
CA SER A 183 8.25 -9.63 -8.67
C SER A 183 8.46 -8.53 -7.61
N ALA A 184 7.39 -8.07 -6.97
CA ALA A 184 7.45 -7.00 -5.98
C ALA A 184 8.23 -7.44 -4.74
N THR A 185 9.06 -6.55 -4.20
CA THR A 185 9.68 -6.80 -2.90
C THR A 185 8.68 -6.49 -1.79
N THR A 186 8.53 -7.41 -0.84
CA THR A 186 7.79 -7.17 0.40
C THR A 186 8.70 -6.49 1.42
N TRP A 187 8.29 -5.33 1.90
CA TRP A 187 9.01 -4.51 2.86
C TRP A 187 8.37 -4.63 4.24
N GLU A 188 9.16 -5.01 5.24
CA GLU A 188 8.77 -4.87 6.66
C GLU A 188 8.67 -3.38 7.00
N TYR A 189 7.63 -2.96 7.73
CA TYR A 189 7.30 -1.54 8.00
C TYR A 189 6.84 -1.21 9.43
#